data_AF-A0A364NWK8-F1
#
_entry.id   AF-A0A364NWK8-F1
#
_cell.length_a   1.000
_cell.length_b   1.000
_cell.length_c   1.000
_cell.angle_alpha   90.00
_cell.angle_beta   90.00
_cell.angle_gamma   90.00
#
_symmetry.space_group_name_H-M   'P 1'
#
loop_
_entity.id
_entity.type
_entity.pdbx_description
1 polymer ?
#
loop_
_entity_poly.entity_id
_entity_poly.type
_entity_poly.pdbx_seq_one_letter_code
_entity_poly.pdbx_strand_id
1 'polypeptide(L)'
;MTMFTLLPPLDLAALLLFIALWTGYTVVADRLTGKGHTLQAATARLRLTWMRNLCDREVRVTDSALLGNLMRSVSFFASASVLIMGGLVALLGSGDKAYAVVQDLPLIHASGRGIFETKVVLLTGVFVYAFFQITWSLRQFNYCCVLMGAAPEPQASDAAKDTFAEHAAQLNALAANSFNRGLRAYYFALAMMTWFIHPGVFVAASLAVVLVLYRREFRSKTLKALNAAIPP
;
A
#
# COMPACT_ATOMS: atom_id res chain seq x y z
N MET A 1 -9.52 -33.03 10.26
CA MET A 1 -9.88 -31.96 9.29
C MET A 1 -10.89 -31.00 9.90
N THR A 2 -10.48 -30.23 10.92
CA THR A 2 -11.29 -29.16 11.53
C THR A 2 -10.53 -27.85 11.39
N MET A 3 -10.26 -27.44 10.14
CA MET A 3 -9.41 -26.27 9.83
C MET A 3 -10.06 -24.91 10.17
N PHE A 4 -11.33 -24.89 10.61
CA PHE A 4 -12.01 -23.66 11.01
C PHE A 4 -12.69 -23.85 12.36
N THR A 5 -11.90 -23.74 13.44
CA THR A 5 -12.47 -23.49 14.77
C THR A 5 -13.12 -22.11 14.75
N LEU A 6 -14.35 -22.01 15.28
CA LEU A 6 -15.02 -20.73 15.46
C LEU A 6 -14.13 -19.81 16.31
N LEU A 7 -13.79 -18.63 15.78
CA LEU A 7 -13.05 -17.62 16.54
C LEU A 7 -13.85 -17.25 17.79
N PRO A 8 -13.19 -17.06 18.95
CA PRO A 8 -13.84 -16.50 20.12
C PRO A 8 -14.55 -15.17 19.77
N PRO A 9 -15.68 -14.85 20.41
CA PRO A 9 -16.44 -13.64 20.09
C PRO A 9 -15.61 -12.35 20.13
N LEU A 10 -14.64 -12.27 21.04
CA LEU A 10 -13.71 -11.14 21.15
C LEU A 10 -12.76 -11.03 19.95
N ASP A 11 -12.17 -12.15 19.52
CA ASP A 11 -11.32 -12.21 18.33
C ASP A 11 -12.11 -11.88 17.06
N LEU A 12 -13.34 -12.36 16.95
CA LEU A 12 -14.22 -12.06 15.83
C LEU A 12 -14.59 -10.58 15.79
N ALA A 13 -14.96 -9.98 16.93
CA ALA A 13 -15.27 -8.56 17.02
C ALA A 13 -14.05 -7.69 16.66
N ALA A 14 -12.86 -8.07 17.15
CA ALA A 14 -11.61 -7.38 16.83
C ALA A 14 -11.28 -7.47 15.31
N LEU A 15 -11.48 -8.63 14.69
CA LEU A 15 -11.28 -8.84 13.26
C LEU A 15 -12.27 -8.00 12.42
N LEU A 16 -13.54 -8.00 12.78
CA LEU A 16 -14.57 -7.18 12.09
C LEU A 16 -14.25 -5.68 12.19
N LEU A 17 -13.85 -5.22 13.37
CA LEU A 17 -13.42 -3.83 13.57
C LEU A 17 -12.16 -3.52 12.76
N PHE A 18 -11.17 -4.41 12.70
CA PHE A 18 -9.99 -4.25 11.85
C PHE A 18 -10.36 -4.11 10.38
N ILE A 19 -11.23 -4.97 9.87
CA ILE A 19 -11.71 -4.90 8.48
C ILE A 19 -12.44 -3.58 8.24
N ALA A 20 -13.31 -3.15 9.17
CA ALA A 20 -14.02 -1.87 9.08
C ALA A 20 -13.07 -0.67 9.11
N LEU A 21 -12.04 -0.68 9.96
CA LEU A 21 -11.03 0.38 10.05
C LEU A 21 -10.19 0.46 8.77
N TRP A 22 -9.74 -0.69 8.24
CA TRP A 22 -8.92 -0.70 7.03
C TRP A 22 -9.73 -0.30 5.79
N THR A 23 -10.89 -0.92 5.57
CA THR A 23 -11.75 -0.59 4.43
C THR A 23 -12.28 0.84 4.54
N GLY A 24 -12.74 1.25 5.72
CA GLY A 24 -13.23 2.59 6.02
C GLY A 24 -12.16 3.67 5.77
N TYR A 25 -10.95 3.48 6.32
CA TYR A 25 -9.84 4.40 6.06
C TYR A 25 -9.51 4.49 4.57
N THR A 26 -9.48 3.34 3.87
CA THR A 26 -9.17 3.30 2.44
C THR A 26 -10.19 4.07 1.61
N VAL A 27 -11.49 3.85 1.84
CA VAL A 27 -12.56 4.54 1.13
C VAL A 27 -12.55 6.04 1.42
N VAL A 28 -12.36 6.42 2.69
CA VAL A 28 -12.31 7.84 3.09
C VAL A 28 -11.09 8.54 2.47
N ALA A 29 -9.91 7.91 2.53
CA ALA A 29 -8.69 8.47 1.93
C ALA A 29 -8.86 8.67 0.42
N ASP A 30 -9.37 7.66 -0.29
CA ASP A 30 -9.55 7.72 -1.74
C ASP A 30 -10.59 8.80 -2.14
N ARG A 31 -11.70 8.92 -1.39
CA ARG A 31 -12.71 9.99 -1.59
C ARG A 31 -12.15 11.39 -1.35
N LEU A 32 -11.35 11.57 -0.30
CA LEU A 32 -10.78 12.87 0.03
C LEU A 32 -9.64 13.27 -0.92
N THR A 33 -8.95 12.30 -1.53
CA THR A 33 -7.99 12.59 -2.61
C THR A 33 -8.68 13.26 -3.79
N GLY A 34 -9.89 12.83 -4.17
CA GLY A 34 -10.68 13.49 -5.20
C GLY A 34 -11.06 14.95 -4.89
N LYS A 35 -11.00 15.36 -3.61
CA LYS A 35 -11.30 16.73 -3.17
C LYS A 35 -10.06 17.63 -3.05
N GLY A 36 -8.86 17.15 -3.40
CA GLY A 36 -7.65 17.99 -3.43
C GLY A 36 -6.92 18.17 -2.09
N HIS A 37 -7.42 17.59 -0.99
CA HIS A 37 -6.92 17.85 0.37
C HIS A 37 -5.84 16.87 0.85
N THR A 38 -5.37 15.96 -0.01
CA THR A 38 -4.44 14.89 0.36
C THR A 38 -3.05 15.07 -0.23
N LEU A 39 -2.08 14.39 0.37
CA LEU A 39 -0.73 14.25 -0.19
C LEU A 39 -0.76 13.66 -1.61
N GLN A 40 -1.65 12.68 -1.84
CA GLN A 40 -1.85 12.11 -3.17
C GLN A 40 -2.33 13.16 -4.18
N ALA A 41 -3.26 14.04 -3.80
CA ALA A 41 -3.74 15.09 -4.68
C ALA A 41 -2.65 16.14 -4.99
N ALA A 42 -1.87 16.53 -3.99
CA ALA A 42 -0.73 17.44 -4.19
C ALA A 42 0.31 16.86 -5.15
N THR A 43 0.65 15.57 -4.98
CA THR A 43 1.56 14.88 -5.90
C THR A 43 0.96 14.66 -7.29
N ALA A 44 -0.35 14.53 -7.43
CA ALA A 44 -1.00 14.43 -8.76
C ALA A 44 -0.80 15.70 -9.59
N ARG A 45 -0.88 16.89 -8.99
CA ARG A 45 -0.55 18.16 -9.66
C ARG A 45 0.90 18.19 -10.14
N LEU A 46 1.84 17.78 -9.29
CA LEU A 46 3.27 17.69 -9.64
C LEU A 46 3.52 16.70 -10.77
N ARG A 47 2.78 15.58 -10.84
CA ARG A 47 2.86 14.63 -11.96
C ARG A 47 2.39 15.26 -13.27
N LEU A 48 1.33 16.07 -13.25
CA LEU A 48 0.87 16.79 -14.44
C LEU A 48 1.94 17.77 -14.94
N THR A 49 2.49 18.59 -14.03
CA THR A 49 3.59 19.49 -14.37
C THR A 49 4.81 18.72 -14.90
N TRP A 50 5.14 17.57 -14.29
CA TRP A 50 6.22 16.71 -14.77
C TRP A 50 5.97 16.22 -16.20
N MET A 51 4.77 15.74 -16.52
CA MET A 51 4.45 15.25 -17.87
C MET A 51 4.41 16.37 -18.91
N ARG A 52 3.95 17.58 -18.55
CA ARG A 52 4.03 18.76 -19.43
C ARG A 52 5.48 19.10 -19.76
N ASN A 53 6.32 19.21 -18.73
CA ASN A 53 7.75 19.48 -18.90
C ASN A 53 8.48 18.36 -19.67
N LEU A 54 8.02 17.13 -19.57
CA LEU A 54 8.59 15.99 -20.31
C LEU A 54 8.38 16.14 -21.82
N CYS A 55 7.22 16.65 -22.25
CA CYS A 55 6.93 16.87 -23.67
C CYS A 55 7.86 17.91 -24.31
N ASP A 56 8.25 18.95 -23.57
CA ASP A 56 9.11 20.02 -24.07
C ASP A 56 10.62 19.67 -24.01
N ARG A 57 10.99 18.52 -23.41
CA ARG A 57 12.39 18.06 -23.36
C ARG A 57 12.74 17.20 -24.57
N GLU A 58 13.82 17.58 -25.25
CA GLU A 58 14.45 16.76 -26.30
C GLU A 58 15.12 15.51 -25.71
N VAL A 59 15.79 15.63 -24.56
CA VAL A 59 16.47 14.52 -23.89
C VAL A 59 15.70 14.09 -22.64
N ARG A 60 15.14 12.87 -22.67
CA ARG A 60 14.23 12.33 -21.64
C ARG A 60 14.86 11.27 -20.73
N VAL A 61 16.19 11.13 -20.76
CA VAL A 61 16.94 10.11 -19.99
C VAL A 61 16.70 10.27 -18.49
N THR A 62 16.66 11.51 -17.99
CA THR A 62 16.39 11.82 -16.58
C THR A 62 15.01 11.31 -16.13
N ASP A 63 13.99 11.49 -16.97
CA ASP A 63 12.61 11.10 -16.65
C ASP A 63 12.47 9.57 -16.59
N SER A 64 13.08 8.88 -17.56
CA SER A 64 13.19 7.42 -17.56
C SER A 64 13.95 6.90 -16.33
N ALA A 65 15.03 7.57 -15.92
CA ALA A 65 15.81 7.19 -14.74
C ALA A 65 15.01 7.37 -13.43
N LEU A 66 14.25 8.46 -13.30
CA LEU A 66 13.37 8.70 -12.15
C LEU A 66 12.29 7.62 -12.03
N LEU A 67 11.62 7.30 -13.14
CA LEU A 67 10.61 6.24 -13.15
C LEU A 67 11.21 4.87 -12.86
N GLY A 68 12.38 4.56 -13.44
CA GLY A 68 13.11 3.32 -13.16
C GLY A 68 13.50 3.18 -11.68
N ASN A 69 13.88 4.28 -11.02
CA ASN A 69 14.17 4.27 -9.59
C ASN A 69 12.94 3.97 -8.72
N LEU A 70 11.80 4.56 -9.09
CA LEU A 70 10.53 4.28 -8.42
C LEU A 70 10.14 2.81 -8.59
N MET A 71 10.23 2.27 -9.80
CA MET A 71 9.94 0.87 -10.09
C MET A 71 10.84 -0.10 -9.32
N ARG A 72 12.13 0.19 -9.16
CA ARG A 72 13.02 -0.62 -8.31
C ARG A 72 12.52 -0.69 -6.87
N SER A 73 12.05 0.43 -6.33
CA SER A 73 11.47 0.49 -4.99
C SER A 73 10.17 -0.34 -4.89
N VAL A 74 9.30 -0.26 -5.89
CA VAL A 74 8.07 -1.06 -5.98
C VAL A 74 8.38 -2.56 -6.04
N SER A 75 9.33 -2.96 -6.90
CA SER A 75 9.77 -4.35 -7.02
C SER A 75 10.39 -4.90 -5.73
N PHE A 76 11.15 -4.08 -4.99
CA PHE A 76 11.69 -4.48 -3.69
C PHE A 76 10.57 -4.87 -2.71
N PHE A 77 9.50 -4.08 -2.63
CA PHE A 77 8.35 -4.41 -1.80
C PHE A 77 7.60 -5.65 -2.29
N ALA A 78 7.47 -5.87 -3.60
CA ALA A 78 6.85 -7.07 -4.14
C ALA A 78 7.62 -8.33 -3.73
N SER A 79 8.94 -8.32 -3.88
CA SER A 79 9.81 -9.43 -3.47
C SER A 79 9.74 -9.68 -1.96
N ALA A 80 9.74 -8.62 -1.15
CA ALA A 80 9.57 -8.73 0.28
C ALA A 80 8.23 -9.38 0.66
N SER A 81 7.13 -9.07 -0.05
CA SER A 81 5.83 -9.71 0.17
C SER A 81 5.91 -11.21 -0.06
N VAL A 82 6.58 -11.65 -1.13
CA VAL A 82 6.76 -13.09 -1.45
C VAL A 82 7.55 -13.81 -0.36
N LEU A 83 8.65 -13.21 0.11
CA LEU A 83 9.45 -13.79 1.20
C LEU A 83 8.64 -13.92 2.49
N ILE A 84 7.88 -12.88 2.86
CA ILE A 84 7.02 -12.92 4.05
C ILE A 84 5.95 -14.01 3.90
N MET A 85 5.28 -14.09 2.75
CA MET A 85 4.30 -15.14 2.48
C MET A 85 4.93 -16.54 2.57
N GLY A 86 6.11 -16.74 2.00
CA GLY A 86 6.86 -18.00 2.12
C GLY A 86 7.18 -18.37 3.57
N GLY A 87 7.59 -17.39 4.38
CA GLY A 87 7.81 -17.56 5.82
C GLY A 87 6.55 -17.93 6.59
N LEU A 88 5.41 -17.27 6.30
CA LEU A 88 4.13 -17.58 6.93
C LEU A 88 3.59 -18.97 6.53
N VAL A 89 3.78 -19.37 5.28
CA VAL A 89 3.40 -20.72 4.82
C VAL A 89 4.30 -21.79 5.44
N ALA A 90 5.61 -21.54 5.56
CA ALA A 90 6.53 -22.43 6.28
C ALA A 90 6.18 -22.55 7.78
N LEU A 91 5.69 -21.47 8.38
CA LEU A 91 5.20 -21.46 9.76
C LEU A 91 3.99 -22.39 9.93
N LEU A 92 3.06 -22.40 8.96
CA LEU A 92 1.92 -23.34 8.96
C LEU A 92 2.39 -24.80 8.82
N GLY A 93 3.39 -25.07 7.97
CA GLY A 93 3.97 -26.41 7.80
C GLY A 93 4.72 -26.92 9.03
N SER A 94 5.21 -26.02 9.89
CA SER A 94 5.92 -26.32 11.14
C SER A 94 5.08 -26.00 12.40
N GLY A 95 3.76 -26.01 12.25
CA GLY A 95 2.78 -25.48 13.22
C GLY A 95 2.99 -25.91 14.66
N ASP A 96 3.36 -27.17 14.93
CA ASP A 96 3.59 -27.66 16.30
C ASP A 96 4.76 -26.96 17.01
N LYS A 97 5.91 -26.82 16.33
CA LYS A 97 7.09 -26.15 16.89
C LYS A 97 6.87 -24.65 16.97
N ALA A 98 6.29 -24.07 15.94
CA ALA A 98 5.98 -22.65 15.87
C ALA A 98 5.03 -22.21 16.99
N TYR A 99 3.95 -22.96 17.20
CA TYR A 99 2.98 -22.70 18.24
C TYR A 99 3.58 -22.83 19.65
N ALA A 100 4.40 -23.86 19.90
CA ALA A 100 5.07 -24.04 21.20
C ALA A 100 5.96 -22.84 21.55
N VAL A 101 6.81 -22.39 20.62
CA VAL A 101 7.69 -21.23 20.81
C VAL A 101 6.90 -19.95 21.11
N VAL A 102 5.74 -19.78 20.47
CA VAL A 102 4.86 -18.62 20.69
C VAL A 102 4.17 -18.71 22.05
N GLN A 103 3.75 -19.90 22.50
CA GLN A 103 3.11 -20.07 23.82
C GLN A 103 4.07 -19.82 24.99
N ASP A 104 5.37 -20.04 24.81
CA ASP A 104 6.38 -19.80 25.84
C ASP A 104 6.62 -18.29 26.09
N LEU A 105 6.05 -17.40 25.26
CA LEU A 105 6.21 -15.96 25.43
C LEU A 105 5.28 -15.41 26.53
N PRO A 106 5.81 -14.66 27.52
CA PRO A 106 5.07 -14.25 28.72
C PRO A 106 3.91 -13.27 28.46
N LEU A 107 3.85 -12.68 27.27
CA LEU A 107 2.82 -11.71 26.88
C LEU A 107 1.67 -12.33 26.08
N ILE A 108 1.74 -13.63 25.75
CA ILE A 108 0.81 -14.26 24.81
C ILE A 108 -0.33 -14.94 25.54
N HIS A 109 -1.56 -14.56 25.19
CA HIS A 109 -2.75 -15.21 25.71
C HIS A 109 -2.88 -16.62 25.11
N ALA A 110 -3.03 -17.64 25.95
CA ALA A 110 -3.16 -19.03 25.52
C ALA A 110 -4.35 -19.18 24.56
N SER A 111 -4.06 -19.27 23.27
CA SER A 111 -5.03 -19.45 22.20
C SER A 111 -4.88 -20.87 21.67
N GLY A 112 -5.97 -21.60 21.42
CA GLY A 112 -5.85 -22.96 20.86
C GLY A 112 -5.15 -22.97 19.49
N ARG A 113 -4.46 -24.07 19.17
CA ARG A 113 -3.71 -24.25 17.92
C ARG A 113 -4.47 -23.83 16.65
N GLY A 114 -5.73 -24.24 16.51
CA GLY A 114 -6.54 -23.87 15.33
C GLY A 114 -6.78 -22.36 15.19
N ILE A 115 -6.84 -21.62 16.31
CA ILE A 115 -6.96 -20.16 16.29
C ILE A 115 -5.63 -19.55 15.82
N PHE A 116 -4.49 -20.06 16.29
CA PHE A 116 -3.17 -19.62 15.82
C PHE A 116 -3.02 -19.82 14.31
N GLU A 117 -3.33 -21.02 13.80
CA GLU A 117 -3.30 -21.32 12.37
C GLU A 117 -4.23 -20.39 11.57
N THR A 118 -5.43 -20.13 12.08
CA THR A 118 -6.38 -19.16 11.48
C THR A 118 -5.80 -17.75 11.40
N LYS A 119 -5.15 -17.25 12.47
CA LYS A 119 -4.50 -15.93 12.49
C LYS A 119 -3.38 -15.85 11.44
N VAL A 120 -2.57 -16.90 11.30
CA VAL A 120 -1.49 -16.98 10.29
C VAL A 120 -2.06 -16.99 8.87
N VAL A 121 -3.14 -17.74 8.62
CA VAL A 121 -3.81 -17.77 7.30
C VAL A 121 -4.40 -16.39 6.96
N LEU A 122 -5.05 -15.73 7.90
CA LEU A 122 -5.60 -14.38 7.69
C LEU A 122 -4.49 -13.35 7.42
N LEU A 123 -3.38 -13.41 8.16
CA LEU A 123 -2.21 -12.56 7.92
C LEU A 123 -1.60 -12.82 6.54
N THR A 124 -1.52 -14.09 6.13
CA THR A 124 -1.09 -14.46 4.77
C THR A 124 -2.01 -13.83 3.73
N GLY A 125 -3.32 -13.86 3.94
CA GLY A 125 -4.30 -13.20 3.07
C GLY A 125 -4.08 -11.69 2.91
N VAL A 126 -3.67 -11.00 3.98
CA VAL A 126 -3.29 -9.58 3.92
C VAL A 126 -2.07 -9.36 3.02
N PHE A 127 -1.06 -10.22 3.12
CA PHE A 127 0.14 -10.12 2.27
C PHE A 127 -0.13 -10.53 0.82
N VAL A 128 -1.05 -11.48 0.57
CA VAL A 128 -1.53 -11.79 -0.78
C VAL A 128 -2.17 -10.54 -1.39
N TYR A 129 -3.07 -9.88 -0.67
CA TYR A 129 -3.66 -8.60 -1.13
C TYR A 129 -2.58 -7.54 -1.40
N ALA A 130 -1.62 -7.38 -0.49
CA ALA A 130 -0.52 -6.42 -0.66
C ALA A 130 0.30 -6.71 -1.92
N PHE A 131 0.65 -7.98 -2.15
CA PHE A 131 1.38 -8.44 -3.32
C PHE A 131 0.63 -8.10 -4.62
N PHE A 132 -0.68 -8.38 -4.69
CA PHE A 132 -1.48 -8.04 -5.88
C PHE A 132 -1.54 -6.52 -6.13
N GLN A 133 -1.67 -5.70 -5.09
CA GLN A 133 -1.65 -4.23 -5.26
C GLN A 133 -0.29 -3.72 -5.75
N ILE A 134 0.82 -4.24 -5.20
CA ILE A 134 2.18 -3.81 -5.56
C ILE A 134 2.54 -4.28 -6.98
N THR A 135 2.20 -5.52 -7.35
CA THR A 135 2.44 -6.04 -8.70
C THR A 135 1.57 -5.34 -9.74
N TRP A 136 0.32 -5.00 -9.40
CA TRP A 136 -0.53 -4.17 -10.24
C TRP A 136 0.08 -2.77 -10.44
N SER A 137 0.59 -2.15 -9.38
CA SER A 137 1.32 -0.88 -9.48
C SER A 137 2.53 -0.98 -10.42
N LEU A 138 3.33 -2.05 -10.31
CA LEU A 138 4.48 -2.27 -11.20
C LEU A 138 4.06 -2.36 -12.66
N ARG A 139 2.95 -3.05 -12.96
CA ARG A 139 2.38 -3.12 -14.31
C ARG A 139 1.93 -1.75 -14.82
N GLN A 140 1.28 -0.94 -13.98
CA GLN A 140 0.88 0.42 -14.33
C GLN A 140 2.08 1.35 -14.57
N PHE A 141 3.17 1.21 -13.80
CA PHE A 141 4.41 1.95 -14.06
C PHE A 141 5.10 1.49 -15.36
N ASN A 142 5.06 0.20 -15.70
CA ASN A 142 5.51 -0.26 -17.01
C ASN A 142 4.71 0.40 -18.15
N TYR A 143 3.40 0.55 -18.00
CA TYR A 143 2.59 1.30 -18.97
C TYR A 143 2.97 2.78 -19.04
N CYS A 144 3.39 3.40 -17.92
CA CYS A 144 3.94 4.74 -17.95
C CYS A 144 5.25 4.80 -18.75
N CYS A 145 6.14 3.80 -18.66
CA CYS A 145 7.35 3.73 -19.47
C CYS A 145 7.03 3.69 -20.97
N VAL A 146 6.07 2.83 -21.37
CA VAL A 146 5.62 2.73 -22.76
C VAL A 146 5.06 4.06 -23.24
N LEU A 147 4.23 4.70 -22.43
CA LEU A 147 3.62 5.98 -22.76
C LEU A 147 4.67 7.10 -22.87
N MET A 148 5.64 7.18 -21.96
CA MET A 148 6.76 8.14 -22.06
C MET A 148 7.64 7.88 -23.28
N GLY A 149 7.80 6.62 -23.70
CA GLY A 149 8.50 6.27 -24.94
C GLY A 149 7.74 6.71 -26.20
N ALA A 150 6.41 6.84 -26.11
CA ALA A 150 5.53 7.35 -27.17
C ALA A 150 5.19 8.85 -27.00
N ALA A 151 5.92 9.57 -26.13
CA ALA A 151 5.62 10.97 -25.85
C ALA A 151 5.81 11.84 -27.12
N PRO A 152 4.89 12.80 -27.40
CA PRO A 152 4.96 13.68 -28.55
C PRO A 152 6.31 14.41 -28.65
N GLU A 153 6.79 14.67 -29.85
CA GLU A 153 7.98 15.49 -30.06
C GLU A 153 7.78 16.92 -29.52
N PRO A 154 8.86 17.63 -29.11
CA PRO A 154 8.75 19.01 -28.62
C PRO A 154 8.08 19.98 -29.60
N GLN A 155 8.18 19.72 -30.91
CA GLN A 155 7.56 20.53 -31.96
C GLN A 155 6.08 20.17 -32.23
N ALA A 156 5.52 19.17 -31.55
CA ALA A 156 4.10 18.84 -31.66
C ALA A 156 3.22 19.99 -31.16
N SER A 157 1.96 20.02 -31.60
CA SER A 157 1.00 21.05 -31.14
C SER A 157 0.79 20.98 -29.62
N ASP A 158 0.60 22.14 -28.98
CA ASP A 158 0.39 22.21 -27.52
C ASP A 158 -0.85 21.42 -27.08
N ALA A 159 -1.90 21.36 -27.90
CA ALA A 159 -3.08 20.54 -27.63
C ALA A 159 -2.77 19.04 -27.53
N ALA A 160 -1.89 18.53 -28.40
CA ALA A 160 -1.44 17.14 -28.36
C ALA A 160 -0.57 16.86 -27.13
N LYS A 161 0.33 17.80 -26.76
CA LYS A 161 1.16 17.69 -25.57
C LYS A 161 0.33 17.70 -24.29
N ASP A 162 -0.65 18.60 -24.18
CA ASP A 162 -1.49 18.70 -22.98
C ASP A 162 -2.37 17.47 -22.81
N THR A 163 -2.99 16.99 -23.90
CA THR A 163 -3.77 15.73 -23.90
C THR A 163 -2.90 14.55 -23.45
N PHE A 164 -1.68 14.44 -23.99
CA PHE A 164 -0.73 13.41 -23.56
C PHE A 164 -0.38 13.55 -22.08
N ALA A 165 -0.05 14.77 -21.63
CA ALA A 165 0.41 15.02 -20.28
C ALA A 165 -0.67 14.70 -19.23
N GLU A 166 -1.93 15.04 -19.51
CA GLU A 166 -3.06 14.69 -18.65
C GLU A 166 -3.21 13.18 -18.48
N HIS A 167 -3.24 12.42 -19.57
CA HIS A 167 -3.42 10.97 -19.52
C HIS A 167 -2.21 10.26 -18.92
N ALA A 168 -0.99 10.73 -19.22
CA ALA A 168 0.24 10.20 -18.64
C ALA A 168 0.32 10.45 -17.12
N ALA A 169 -0.07 11.64 -16.68
CA ALA A 169 -0.10 11.98 -15.26
C ALA A 169 -1.17 11.18 -14.51
N GLN A 170 -2.35 10.97 -15.12
CA GLN A 170 -3.40 10.12 -14.57
C GLN A 170 -2.94 8.67 -14.43
N LEU A 171 -2.31 8.10 -15.46
CA LEU A 171 -1.78 6.73 -15.41
C LEU A 171 -0.70 6.58 -14.32
N ASN A 172 0.20 7.56 -14.21
CA ASN A 172 1.21 7.58 -13.16
C ASN A 172 0.59 7.69 -11.76
N ALA A 173 -0.46 8.50 -11.60
CA ALA A 173 -1.21 8.61 -10.36
C ALA A 173 -1.91 7.29 -9.98
N LEU A 174 -2.51 6.59 -10.96
CA LEU A 174 -3.10 5.27 -10.73
C LEU A 174 -2.05 4.26 -10.23
N ALA A 175 -0.87 4.23 -10.86
CA ALA A 175 0.25 3.39 -10.44
C ALA A 175 0.67 3.68 -8.99
N ALA A 176 0.83 4.96 -8.64
CA ALA A 176 1.18 5.39 -7.29
C ALA A 176 0.08 5.05 -6.26
N ASN A 177 -1.20 5.16 -6.63
CA ASN A 177 -2.31 4.82 -5.76
C ASN A 177 -2.35 3.32 -5.43
N SER A 178 -2.15 2.46 -6.43
CA SER A 178 -2.02 1.02 -6.22
C SER A 178 -0.84 0.68 -5.28
N PHE A 179 0.30 1.36 -5.45
CA PHE A 179 1.45 1.19 -4.55
C PHE A 179 1.10 1.60 -3.11
N ASN A 180 0.46 2.76 -2.93
CA ASN A 180 0.03 3.24 -1.62
C ASN A 180 -1.00 2.32 -0.94
N ARG A 181 -1.90 1.69 -1.71
CA ARG A 181 -2.82 0.65 -1.19
C ARG A 181 -2.05 -0.58 -0.70
N GLY A 182 -1.02 -1.00 -1.44
CA GLY A 182 -0.09 -2.06 -1.00
C GLY A 182 0.64 -1.69 0.30
N LEU A 183 1.24 -0.50 0.38
CA LEU A 183 1.90 -0.03 1.60
C LEU A 183 0.94 0.09 2.80
N ARG A 184 -0.29 0.50 2.55
CA ARG A 184 -1.34 0.52 3.57
C ARG A 184 -1.62 -0.88 4.12
N ALA A 185 -1.72 -1.87 3.24
CA ALA A 185 -1.87 -3.28 3.65
C ALA A 185 -0.70 -3.74 4.54
N TYR A 186 0.54 -3.32 4.24
CA TYR A 186 1.70 -3.58 5.10
C TYR A 186 1.53 -2.98 6.50
N TYR A 187 1.08 -1.73 6.61
CA TYR A 187 0.85 -1.12 7.92
C TYR A 187 -0.24 -1.86 8.72
N PHE A 188 -1.34 -2.27 8.07
CA PHE A 188 -2.37 -3.07 8.71
C PHE A 188 -1.90 -4.49 9.05
N ALA A 189 -1.01 -5.09 8.24
CA ALA A 189 -0.39 -6.38 8.56
C ALA A 189 0.44 -6.29 9.85
N LEU A 190 1.20 -5.20 10.04
CA LEU A 190 1.93 -4.95 11.28
C LEU A 190 0.99 -4.83 12.50
N ALA A 191 -0.16 -4.17 12.35
CA ALA A 191 -1.17 -4.17 13.41
C ALA A 191 -1.70 -5.58 13.68
N MET A 192 -2.00 -6.35 12.63
CA MET A 192 -2.47 -7.73 12.74
C MET A 192 -1.45 -8.67 13.41
N MET A 193 -0.15 -8.41 13.30
CA MET A 193 0.86 -9.17 14.06
C MET A 193 0.69 -9.05 15.58
N THR A 194 0.15 -7.93 16.08
CA THR A 194 -0.11 -7.78 17.53
C THR A 194 -1.31 -8.62 18.00
N TRP A 195 -2.09 -9.18 17.08
CA TRP A 195 -3.19 -10.09 17.38
C TRP A 195 -2.75 -11.43 17.96
N PHE A 196 -1.50 -11.82 17.72
CA PHE A 196 -0.89 -12.97 18.37
C PHE A 196 -0.66 -12.74 19.88
N ILE A 197 -0.59 -11.48 20.33
CA ILE A 197 -0.43 -11.13 21.75
C ILE A 197 -1.80 -11.14 22.43
N HIS A 198 -2.70 -10.27 21.98
CA HIS A 198 -4.04 -10.11 22.55
C HIS A 198 -4.99 -9.36 21.59
N PRO A 199 -6.29 -9.71 21.51
CA PRO A 199 -7.26 -9.00 20.66
C PRO A 199 -7.39 -7.50 20.96
N GLY A 200 -7.26 -7.10 22.23
CA GLY A 200 -7.28 -5.69 22.62
C GLY A 200 -6.07 -4.89 22.12
N VAL A 201 -4.88 -5.50 22.11
CA VAL A 201 -3.66 -4.87 21.57
C VAL A 201 -3.79 -4.73 20.05
N PHE A 202 -4.37 -5.72 19.39
CA PHE A 202 -4.69 -5.68 17.96
C PHE A 202 -5.62 -4.53 17.58
N VAL A 203 -6.70 -4.32 18.32
CA VAL A 203 -7.60 -3.18 18.10
C VAL A 203 -6.87 -1.86 18.31
N ALA A 204 -6.11 -1.73 19.40
CA ALA A 204 -5.33 -0.52 19.69
C ALA A 204 -4.29 -0.22 18.59
N ALA A 205 -3.57 -1.24 18.12
CA ALA A 205 -2.60 -1.12 17.03
C ALA A 205 -3.28 -0.72 15.71
N SER A 206 -4.46 -1.26 15.43
CA SER A 206 -5.23 -0.93 14.23
C SER A 206 -5.69 0.53 14.23
N LEU A 207 -6.17 1.03 15.37
CA LEU A 207 -6.52 2.44 15.57
C LEU A 207 -5.27 3.34 15.45
N ALA A 208 -4.15 2.93 16.02
CA ALA A 208 -2.88 3.66 15.92
C ALA A 208 -2.42 3.76 14.46
N VAL A 209 -2.53 2.69 13.68
CA VAL A 209 -2.25 2.70 12.23
C VAL A 209 -3.14 3.71 11.51
N VAL A 210 -4.45 3.69 11.76
CA VAL A 210 -5.37 4.67 11.16
C VAL A 210 -4.98 6.10 11.52
N LEU A 211 -4.66 6.38 12.78
CA LEU A 211 -4.24 7.70 13.25
C LEU A 211 -2.94 8.17 12.57
N VAL A 212 -1.94 7.28 12.48
CA VAL A 212 -0.66 7.58 11.83
C VAL A 212 -0.86 7.86 10.35
N LEU A 213 -1.64 7.03 9.65
CA LEU A 213 -1.93 7.20 8.24
C LEU A 213 -2.69 8.51 8.00
N TYR A 214 -3.72 8.79 8.80
CA TYR A 214 -4.48 10.05 8.73
C TYR A 214 -3.56 11.27 8.92
N ARG A 215 -2.69 11.25 9.94
CA ARG A 215 -1.74 12.34 10.18
C ARG A 215 -0.78 12.53 9.01
N ARG A 216 -0.28 11.46 8.42
CA ARG A 216 0.64 11.50 7.28
C ARG A 216 -0.03 12.01 6.00
N GLU A 217 -1.24 11.57 5.72
CA GLU A 217 -1.97 11.90 4.50
C GLU A 217 -2.52 13.33 4.51
N PHE A 218 -3.03 13.80 5.67
CA PHE A 218 -3.78 15.07 5.76
C PHE A 218 -3.08 16.20 6.52
N ARG A 219 -2.12 15.89 7.39
CA ARG A 219 -1.53 16.87 8.31
C ARG A 219 0.00 16.79 8.38
N SER A 220 0.65 16.41 7.28
CA SER A 220 2.11 16.31 7.22
C SER A 220 2.78 17.64 6.83
N LYS A 221 3.98 17.87 7.36
CA LYS A 221 4.87 18.94 6.88
C LYS A 221 5.20 18.76 5.39
N THR A 222 5.24 17.51 4.93
CA THR A 222 5.40 17.15 3.52
C THR A 222 4.27 17.71 2.65
N LEU A 223 3.00 17.54 3.04
CA LEU A 223 1.88 18.12 2.30
C LEU A 223 2.00 19.65 2.18
N LYS A 224 2.37 20.33 3.27
CA LYS A 224 2.61 21.78 3.27
C LYS A 224 3.72 22.17 2.30
N ALA A 225 4.84 21.45 2.31
CA ALA A 225 5.96 21.71 1.41
C ALA A 225 5.60 21.47 -0.07
N LEU A 226 4.85 20.40 -0.37
CA LEU A 226 4.41 20.10 -1.74
C LEU A 226 3.42 21.16 -2.27
N ASN A 227 2.47 21.60 -1.43
CA ASN A 227 1.54 22.66 -1.80
C ASN A 227 2.22 24.02 -1.97
N ALA A 228 3.33 24.27 -1.27
CA ALA A 228 4.13 25.48 -1.46
C ALA A 228 4.97 25.43 -2.73
N ALA A 229 5.38 24.24 -3.20
CA ALA A 229 6.20 24.08 -4.40
C ALA A 229 5.43 24.39 -5.69
N ILE A 230 4.14 24.02 -5.76
CA ILE A 230 3.24 24.39 -6.85
C ILE A 230 1.90 24.78 -6.22
N PRO A 231 1.59 26.08 -6.09
CA PRO A 231 0.30 26.53 -5.59
C PRO A 231 -0.84 26.06 -6.52
N PRO A 232 -2.05 25.83 -5.98
CA PRO A 232 -3.20 25.37 -6.74
C PRO A 232 -3.63 26.36 -7.83
#